data_AF-A0A7K1FZK2-F1
#
_entry.id   AF-A0A7K1FZK2-F1
#
_cell.length_a   1.000
_cell.length_b   1.000
_cell.length_c   1.000
_cell.angle_alpha   90.00
_cell.angle_beta   90.00
_cell.angle_gamma   90.00
#
_symmetry.space_group_name_H-M   'P 1'
#
loop_
_entity.id
_entity.type
_entity.pdbx_description
1 polymer ?
#
loop_
_entity_poly.entity_id
_entity_poly.type
_entity_poly.pdbx_seq_one_letter_code
_entity_poly.pdbx_strand_id
1 'polypeptide(L)' 'MEFEEEKVKRKIRPRKAQKMLSDEGMDVTLQEAAEILSFLKFMPNGVVKKFLNE' A
#
# COMPACT_ATOMS: atom_id res chain seq x y z
N MET A 1 -1.01 -24.45 5.61
CA MET A 1 -0.01 -23.73 4.79
C MET A 1 -0.63 -22.90 3.66
N GLU A 2 -1.88 -23.10 3.26
CA GLU A 2 -2.52 -22.29 2.18
C GLU A 2 -2.78 -20.81 2.53
N PHE A 3 -3.03 -20.49 3.80
CA PHE A 3 -3.35 -19.12 4.23
C PHE A 3 -2.20 -18.10 4.08
N GLU A 4 -0.95 -18.55 4.03
CA GLU A 4 0.21 -17.66 3.89
C GLU A 4 0.47 -17.30 2.42
N GLU A 5 0.26 -18.22 1.49
CA GLU A 5 0.45 -17.97 0.05
C GLU A 5 -0.60 -17.01 -0.53
N GLU A 6 -1.85 -17.08 -0.06
CA GLU A 6 -2.90 -16.12 -0.44
C GLU A 6 -2.57 -14.68 -0.02
N LYS A 7 -1.93 -14.50 1.14
CA LYS A 7 -1.55 -13.15 1.64
C LYS A 7 -0.47 -12.50 0.78
N VAL A 8 0.41 -13.27 0.14
CA VAL A 8 1.49 -12.74 -0.70
C VAL A 8 0.95 -12.23 -2.05
N LYS A 9 -0.09 -12.85 -2.61
CA LYS A 9 -0.74 -12.42 -3.87
C LYS A 9 -1.50 -11.09 -3.75
N ARG A 10 -1.91 -10.69 -2.55
CA ARG A 10 -2.72 -9.47 -2.33
C ARG A 10 -1.90 -8.20 -2.01
N LYS A 11 -0.57 -8.30 -1.88
CA LYS A 11 0.27 -7.12 -1.60
C LYS A 11 0.47 -6.27 -2.85
N ILE A 12 0.01 -5.02 -2.80
CA ILE A 12 0.32 -4.04 -3.84
C ILE A 12 1.83 -3.71 -3.76
N ARG A 13 2.54 -3.89 -4.88
CA ARG A 13 3.95 -3.53 -5.04
C ARG A 13 4.07 -2.16 -5.73
N PRO A 14 5.22 -1.46 -5.60
CA PRO A 14 5.40 -0.12 -6.19
C PRO A 14 5.03 -0.02 -7.68
N ARG A 15 5.40 -1.01 -8.50
CA ARG A 15 5.03 -1.03 -9.94
C ARG A 15 3.51 -1.08 -10.17
N LYS A 16 2.79 -1.82 -9.33
CA LYS A 16 1.32 -1.91 -9.42
C LYS A 16 0.68 -0.63 -8.93
N ALA A 17 1.22 -0.02 -7.87
CA ALA A 17 0.79 1.28 -7.38
C ALA A 17 1.02 2.38 -8.42
N GLN A 18 2.19 2.42 -9.05
CA GLN A 18 2.51 3.37 -10.12
C GLN A 18 1.48 3.27 -11.26
N LYS A 19 1.22 2.05 -11.74
CA LYS A 19 0.20 1.84 -12.78
C LYS A 19 -1.18 2.36 -12.35
N MET A 20 -1.63 2.01 -11.14
CA MET A 20 -2.92 2.46 -10.61
C MET A 20 -3.00 3.99 -10.52
N LEU A 21 -1.94 4.64 -10.04
CA LEU A 21 -1.88 6.11 -9.93
C LEU A 21 -1.87 6.77 -11.31
N SER A 22 -1.17 6.20 -12.29
CA SER A 22 -1.19 6.67 -13.67
C SER A 22 -2.53 6.45 -14.37
N ASP A 23 -3.22 5.35 -14.10
CA ASP A 23 -4.57 5.08 -14.61
C ASP A 23 -5.58 6.14 -14.09
N GLU A 24 -5.33 6.72 -12.90
CA GLU A 24 -6.08 7.85 -12.32
C GLU A 24 -5.59 9.24 -12.79
N GLY A 25 -4.63 9.28 -13.74
CA GLY A 25 -4.11 10.53 -14.32
C GLY A 25 -2.99 11.19 -13.53
N MET A 26 -2.38 10.50 -12.55
CA MET A 26 -1.19 10.99 -11.84
C MET A 26 0.10 10.61 -12.57
N ASP A 27 0.92 11.61 -12.88
CA ASP A 27 2.30 11.39 -13.34
C ASP A 27 3.21 11.19 -12.13
N VAL A 28 3.52 9.93 -11.83
CA VAL A 28 4.35 9.54 -10.70
C VAL A 28 5.43 8.56 -11.11
N THR A 29 6.63 8.79 -10.61
CA THR A 29 7.75 7.87 -10.74
C THR A 29 7.56 6.62 -9.89
N LEU A 30 8.35 5.58 -10.18
CA LEU A 30 8.33 4.35 -9.39
C LEU A 30 8.73 4.58 -7.92
N GLN A 31 9.58 5.58 -7.68
CA GLN A 31 10.02 5.96 -6.34
C GLN A 31 8.90 6.63 -5.55
N GLU A 32 8.22 7.60 -6.14
CA GLU A 32 7.05 8.26 -5.53
C GLU A 32 5.92 7.26 -5.25
N ALA A 33 5.67 6.33 -6.17
CA ALA A 33 4.71 5.25 -5.95
C ALA A 33 5.11 4.34 -4.77
N ALA A 34 6.40 4.12 -4.52
CA ALA A 34 6.89 3.37 -3.37
C ALA A 34 6.71 4.15 -2.06
N GLU A 35 6.95 5.45 -2.07
CA GLU A 35 6.76 6.35 -0.92
C GLU A 35 5.29 6.47 -0.54
N ILE A 36 4.40 6.65 -1.52
CA ILE A 36 2.95 6.64 -1.31
C ILE A 36 2.52 5.30 -0.70
N LEU A 37 2.97 4.18 -1.26
CA LEU A 37 2.65 2.86 -0.74
C LEU A 37 3.17 2.66 0.70
N SER A 38 4.35 3.18 1.04
CA SER A 38 4.87 3.18 2.41
C SER A 38 4.00 4.03 3.33
N PHE A 39 3.63 5.24 2.93
CA PHE A 39 2.72 6.10 3.69
C PHE A 39 1.37 5.42 3.96
N LEU A 40 0.75 4.81 2.93
CA LEU A 40 -0.49 4.07 3.06
C LEU A 40 -0.39 2.88 4.04
N LYS A 41 0.79 2.25 4.17
CA LYS A 41 1.04 1.20 5.18
C LYS A 41 1.19 1.74 6.59
N PHE A 42 1.65 2.99 6.74
CA PHE A 42 1.79 3.64 8.05
C PHE A 42 0.48 4.22 8.58
N MET A 43 -0.44 4.64 7.71
CA MET A 43 -1.76 5.13 8.12
C MET A 43 -2.54 4.19 9.03
N PRO A 44 -2.68 2.88 8.74
CA PRO A 44 -3.36 1.98 9.65
C PRO A 44 -2.64 1.91 11.00
N ASN A 45 -1.32 2.05 11.10
CA ASN A 45 -0.68 2.06 12.41
C ASN A 45 -1.05 3.29 13.27
N GLY A 46 -1.35 4.45 12.67
CA GLY A 46 -1.81 5.63 13.42
C GLY A 46 -3.30 5.55 13.78
N VAL A 47 -4.13 5.18 12.80
CA VAL A 47 -5.59 5.12 12.95
C VAL A 47 -6.01 3.90 13.78
N VAL A 48 -5.44 2.72 13.50
CA VAL A 48 -5.74 1.48 14.23
C VAL A 48 -5.18 1.54 15.65
N LYS A 49 -3.97 2.08 15.90
CA LYS A 49 -3.51 2.26 17.30
C LYS A 49 -4.42 3.21 18.08
N LYS A 50 -4.95 4.25 17.45
CA LYS A 50 -5.91 5.15 18.10
C LYS A 50 -7.23 4.43 18.42
N PHE A 51 -7.69 3.55 17.53
CA PHE A 51 -8.89 2.71 17.74
C PHE A 51 -8.69 1.53 18.73
N LEU A 52 -7.46 1.04 18.91
CA LEU A 52 -7.15 -0.10 19.79
C LEU A 52 -6.62 0.30 21.17
N ASN A 53 -6.26 1.57 21.39
CA ASN A 53 -5.91 2.12 22.71
C ASN A 53 -7.12 2.75 23.42
N GLU A 54 -8.34 2.46 22.97
CA GLU A 54 -9.59 2.68 23.71
C GLU A 54 -10.11 1.34 24.26
#